data_AF-A0A2U9BJY6-F1
#
_entry.id   AF-A0A2U9BJY6-F1
#
_cell.length_a   1.000
_cell.length_b   1.000
_cell.length_c   1.000
_cell.angle_alpha   90.00
_cell.angle_beta   90.00
_cell.angle_gamma   90.00
#
_symmetry.space_group_name_H-M   'P 1'
#
loop_
_entity.id
_entity.type
_entity.pdbx_description
1 polymer ?
#
loop_
_entity_poly.entity_id
_entity_poly.type
_entity_poly.pdbx_seq_one_letter_code
_entity_poly.pdbx_strand_id
1 'polypeptide(L)'
;MTTIYPKFMKPAPMFLDRNFKRLAKVGSYLPPFGFKTQERIIDSILTTTKNYGLGEELDSLSCKRCIIVGNGGILSNKSLGSRIDDYDVVVRLNEAPVSGYGKDVGTKTTVRITYPEGAIQKPENYEKDSLFVFSAFKPLDFKWLRQMVFKEKLRGTEGFWKSVAHYVPREPTEIRILNPYFIQEAAFQFIGLPFNNGLMGKGNIPTLGTVAITMALHNCDEVAVAGFGYDMNTPHAPLHYYETVKMSAIKESWTHNISKEKDFLRKLVKANVITDLTNGI
;
A
#
# COMPACT_ATOMS: atom_id res chain seq x y z
N MET A 1 6.07 -17.21 -8.24
CA MET A 1 4.73 -16.71 -8.65
C MET A 1 4.05 -17.59 -9.70
N THR A 2 4.69 -17.84 -10.85
CA THR A 2 4.11 -18.62 -11.97
C THR A 2 3.64 -20.02 -11.61
N THR A 3 4.26 -20.67 -10.61
CA THR A 3 3.81 -21.98 -10.07
C THR A 3 2.42 -21.93 -9.42
N ILE A 4 2.06 -20.82 -8.77
CA ILE A 4 0.76 -20.65 -8.09
C ILE A 4 -0.25 -19.97 -9.02
N TYR A 5 0.25 -19.05 -9.85
CA TYR A 5 -0.54 -18.25 -10.78
C TYR A 5 0.10 -18.32 -12.18
N PRO A 6 -0.24 -19.33 -13.00
CA PRO A 6 0.38 -19.53 -14.31
C PRO A 6 0.23 -18.36 -15.28
N LYS A 7 -0.80 -17.51 -15.09
CA LYS A 7 -1.05 -16.30 -15.88
C LYS A 7 -0.31 -15.06 -15.38
N PHE A 8 0.51 -15.18 -14.34
CA PHE A 8 1.32 -14.07 -13.83
C PHE A 8 2.40 -13.70 -14.84
N MET A 9 2.41 -12.44 -15.28
CA MET A 9 3.44 -11.88 -16.17
C MET A 9 3.97 -10.58 -15.58
N LYS A 10 5.29 -10.44 -15.47
CA LYS A 10 5.96 -9.16 -15.23
C LYS A 10 6.22 -8.47 -16.58
N PRO A 11 6.26 -7.11 -16.68
CA PRO A 11 6.23 -6.13 -15.59
C PRO A 11 5.09 -5.10 -15.71
N ALA A 12 4.36 -4.86 -14.61
CA ALA A 12 3.57 -3.64 -14.42
C ALA A 12 4.36 -2.64 -13.54
N PRO A 13 4.51 -1.36 -13.93
CA PRO A 13 5.28 -0.39 -13.15
C PRO A 13 4.63 -0.09 -11.81
N MET A 14 5.44 0.11 -10.76
CA MET A 14 4.98 0.45 -9.40
C MET A 14 4.03 1.66 -9.40
N PHE A 15 4.39 2.70 -10.15
CA PHE A 15 3.72 3.99 -10.12
C PHE A 15 3.22 4.38 -11.51
N LEU A 16 2.21 5.25 -11.55
CA LEU A 16 1.76 5.86 -12.80
C LEU A 16 2.80 6.87 -13.31
N ASP A 17 3.06 6.80 -14.62
CA ASP A 17 3.87 7.76 -15.37
C ASP A 17 2.98 8.58 -16.33
N ARG A 18 3.60 9.46 -17.12
CA ARG A 18 2.90 10.25 -18.16
C ARG A 18 2.14 9.40 -19.19
N ASN A 19 2.49 8.12 -19.35
CA ASN A 19 1.89 7.20 -20.31
C ASN A 19 0.75 6.36 -19.71
N PHE A 20 0.32 6.63 -18.46
CA PHE A 20 -0.70 5.84 -17.75
C PHE A 20 -1.98 5.57 -18.55
N LYS A 21 -2.37 6.47 -19.47
CA LYS A 21 -3.55 6.31 -20.34
C LYS A 21 -3.46 5.10 -21.27
N ARG A 22 -2.26 4.54 -21.52
CA ARG A 22 -2.06 3.30 -22.28
C ARG A 22 -2.54 2.05 -21.52
N LEU A 23 -2.79 2.15 -20.22
CA LEU A 23 -3.33 1.07 -19.39
C LEU A 23 -4.85 0.90 -19.65
N ALA A 24 -5.24 0.48 -20.85
CA ALA A 24 -6.63 0.49 -21.33
C ALA A 24 -7.61 -0.26 -20.41
N LYS A 25 -7.20 -1.43 -19.88
CA LYS A 25 -8.01 -2.20 -18.92
C LYS A 25 -8.21 -1.43 -17.61
N VAL A 26 -7.20 -0.68 -17.16
CA VAL A 26 -7.27 0.11 -15.92
C VAL A 26 -8.09 1.38 -16.11
N GLY A 27 -7.97 2.04 -17.27
CA GLY A 27 -8.77 3.22 -17.62
C GLY A 27 -10.27 2.95 -17.79
N SER A 28 -10.70 1.69 -17.82
CA SER A 28 -12.11 1.30 -17.97
C SER A 28 -12.90 1.29 -16.65
N TYR A 29 -12.23 1.36 -15.50
CA TYR A 29 -12.86 1.28 -14.18
C TYR A 29 -12.65 2.55 -13.36
N LEU A 30 -13.62 2.87 -12.49
CA LEU A 30 -13.47 3.91 -11.48
C LEU A 30 -12.49 3.46 -10.38
N PRO A 31 -11.96 4.38 -9.57
CA PRO A 31 -11.26 4.00 -8.34
C PRO A 31 -12.12 3.09 -7.45
N PRO A 32 -11.53 2.12 -6.71
CA PRO A 32 -10.09 1.85 -6.59
C PRO A 32 -9.50 1.03 -7.74
N PHE A 33 -10.34 0.39 -8.56
CA PHE A 33 -9.88 -0.55 -9.57
C PHE A 33 -9.26 0.16 -10.77
N GLY A 34 -9.56 1.43 -11.01
CA GLY A 34 -8.97 2.17 -12.12
C GLY A 34 -8.95 3.66 -11.88
N PHE A 35 -8.89 4.39 -12.98
CA PHE A 35 -8.83 5.86 -12.97
C PHE A 35 -9.79 6.50 -13.96
N LYS A 36 -10.81 5.77 -14.43
CA LYS A 36 -11.83 6.30 -15.34
C LYS A 36 -12.36 7.62 -14.82
N THR A 37 -12.48 8.63 -15.67
CA THR A 37 -12.91 10.01 -15.35
C THR A 37 -11.92 10.85 -14.55
N GLN A 38 -10.80 10.29 -14.10
CA GLN A 38 -9.76 10.98 -13.31
C GLN A 38 -8.52 11.34 -14.15
N GLU A 39 -8.55 11.13 -15.46
CA GLU A 39 -7.40 11.25 -16.34
C GLU A 39 -6.84 12.69 -16.35
N ARG A 40 -7.70 13.70 -16.36
CA ARG A 40 -7.27 15.12 -16.36
C ARG A 40 -6.55 15.52 -15.07
N ILE A 41 -7.07 15.08 -13.92
CA ILE A 41 -6.46 15.41 -12.62
C ILE A 41 -5.16 14.66 -12.41
N ILE A 42 -5.08 13.39 -12.85
CA ILE A 42 -3.84 12.62 -12.84
C ILE A 42 -2.79 13.27 -13.75
N ASP A 43 -3.16 13.68 -14.97
CA ASP A 43 -2.22 14.36 -15.89
C ASP A 43 -1.66 15.65 -15.26
N SER A 44 -2.53 16.45 -14.63
CA SER A 44 -2.13 17.66 -13.91
C SER A 44 -1.14 17.36 -12.78
N ILE A 45 -1.42 16.34 -11.96
CA ILE A 45 -0.53 15.92 -10.87
C ILE A 45 0.82 15.44 -11.42
N LEU A 46 0.82 14.54 -12.41
CA LEU A 46 2.04 13.96 -12.96
C LEU A 46 2.90 14.98 -13.72
N THR A 47 2.32 16.07 -14.21
CA THR A 47 3.09 17.22 -14.77
C THR A 47 3.96 17.88 -13.69
N THR A 48 3.47 17.92 -12.46
CA THR A 48 4.14 18.57 -11.34
C THR A 48 5.12 17.63 -10.64
N THR A 49 4.77 16.34 -10.47
CA THR A 49 5.64 15.40 -9.75
C THR A 49 6.90 15.02 -10.53
N LYS A 50 6.84 14.93 -11.86
CA LYS A 50 8.00 14.74 -12.79
C LYS A 50 8.91 13.52 -12.56
N ASN A 51 8.72 12.75 -11.49
CA ASN A 51 9.44 11.51 -11.19
C ASN A 51 8.42 10.40 -10.87
N TYR A 52 8.65 9.22 -11.45
CA TYR A 52 7.71 8.10 -11.46
C TYR A 52 8.36 6.76 -11.06
N GLY A 53 9.62 6.78 -10.59
CA GLY A 53 10.37 5.61 -10.12
C GLY A 53 10.69 5.67 -8.63
N LEU A 54 11.49 4.73 -8.14
CA LEU A 54 12.02 4.75 -6.76
C LEU A 54 13.20 5.73 -6.62
N GLY A 55 13.83 6.12 -7.72
CA GLY A 55 15.05 6.92 -7.76
C GLY A 55 16.16 6.13 -8.45
N GLU A 56 17.09 6.84 -9.09
CA GLU A 56 18.10 6.26 -9.99
C GLU A 56 18.90 5.10 -9.35
N GLU A 57 19.32 5.26 -8.10
CA GLU A 57 20.05 4.22 -7.37
C GLU A 57 19.23 2.93 -7.22
N LEU A 58 17.99 3.03 -6.72
CA LEU A 58 17.13 1.87 -6.50
C LEU A 58 16.57 1.28 -7.79
N ASP A 59 16.31 2.12 -8.79
CA ASP A 59 15.81 1.71 -10.10
C ASP A 59 16.89 0.98 -10.91
N SER A 60 18.18 1.27 -10.68
CA SER A 60 19.32 0.62 -11.36
C SER A 60 19.82 -0.66 -10.70
N LEU A 61 19.32 -1.03 -9.51
CA LEU A 61 19.70 -2.28 -8.84
C LEU A 61 19.38 -3.50 -9.69
N SER A 62 20.38 -4.37 -9.88
CA SER A 62 20.24 -5.65 -10.60
C SER A 62 19.46 -6.71 -9.82
N CYS A 63 19.44 -6.60 -8.49
CA CYS A 63 18.63 -7.43 -7.59
C CYS A 63 18.07 -6.51 -6.51
N LYS A 64 16.75 -6.43 -6.42
CA LYS A 64 16.04 -5.56 -5.49
C LYS A 64 15.30 -6.39 -4.45
N ARG A 65 15.74 -6.31 -3.20
CA ARG A 65 15.14 -6.96 -2.04
C ARG A 65 14.17 -5.99 -1.37
N CYS A 66 12.90 -6.35 -1.39
CA CYS A 66 11.82 -5.53 -0.83
C CYS A 66 11.24 -6.19 0.41
N ILE A 67 10.95 -5.38 1.43
CA ILE A 67 10.15 -5.80 2.57
C ILE A 67 8.91 -4.91 2.71
N ILE A 68 7.75 -5.53 2.90
CA ILE A 68 6.52 -4.85 3.24
C ILE A 68 6.28 -5.04 4.73
N VAL A 69 6.21 -3.93 5.45
CA VAL A 69 5.93 -3.90 6.89
C VAL A 69 4.47 -3.52 7.08
N GLY A 70 3.67 -4.52 7.46
CA GLY A 70 2.29 -4.36 7.88
C GLY A 70 2.19 -3.71 9.26
N ASN A 71 0.97 -3.39 9.66
CA ASN A 71 0.72 -2.65 10.90
C ASN A 71 0.46 -3.57 12.10
N GLY A 72 0.50 -4.89 11.90
CA GLY A 72 0.01 -5.88 12.86
C GLY A 72 0.71 -5.83 14.23
N GLY A 73 -0.08 -6.01 15.29
CA GLY A 73 0.43 -6.07 16.67
C GLY A 73 1.45 -7.18 16.94
N ILE A 74 1.53 -8.17 16.05
CA ILE A 74 2.54 -9.24 16.11
C ILE A 74 3.98 -8.73 16.00
N LEU A 75 4.21 -7.50 15.52
CA LEU A 75 5.54 -6.90 15.47
C LEU A 75 6.10 -6.58 16.86
N SER A 76 5.24 -6.33 17.86
CA SER A 76 5.69 -5.94 19.19
C SER A 76 6.58 -7.00 19.84
N ASN A 77 7.70 -6.57 20.40
CA ASN A 77 8.72 -7.40 21.05
C ASN A 77 9.41 -8.43 20.11
N LYS A 78 9.37 -8.24 18.79
CA LYS A 78 10.05 -9.14 17.84
C LYS A 78 11.52 -8.79 17.60
N SER A 79 11.95 -7.58 17.96
CA SER A 79 13.33 -7.08 17.73
C SER A 79 13.79 -7.23 16.28
N LEU A 80 12.87 -7.10 15.32
CA LEU A 80 13.16 -7.28 13.89
C LEU A 80 13.76 -6.03 13.23
N GLY A 81 13.95 -4.94 13.97
CA GLY A 81 14.21 -3.63 13.37
C GLY A 81 15.46 -3.57 12.49
N SER A 82 16.60 -4.11 12.95
CA SER A 82 17.81 -4.18 12.14
C SER A 82 17.61 -5.01 10.88
N ARG A 83 16.97 -6.19 11.03
CA ARG A 83 16.69 -7.09 9.90
C ARG A 83 15.74 -6.47 8.86
N ILE A 84 14.81 -5.60 9.28
CA ILE A 84 13.94 -4.86 8.38
C ILE A 84 14.74 -3.79 7.62
N ASP A 85 15.61 -3.07 8.32
CA ASP A 85 16.41 -1.99 7.73
C ASP A 85 17.47 -2.48 6.73
N ASP A 86 17.85 -3.77 6.79
CA ASP A 86 18.77 -4.44 5.86
C ASP A 86 18.22 -4.65 4.43
N TYR A 87 16.93 -4.41 4.18
CA TYR A 87 16.35 -4.53 2.84
C TYR A 87 16.56 -3.25 2.02
N ASP A 88 16.73 -3.37 0.70
CA ASP A 88 16.94 -2.23 -0.20
C ASP A 88 15.74 -1.27 -0.16
N VAL A 89 14.53 -1.83 -0.26
CA VAL A 89 13.27 -1.10 -0.23
C VAL A 89 12.42 -1.53 0.96
N VAL A 90 12.17 -0.60 1.88
CA VAL A 90 11.25 -0.80 3.02
C VAL A 90 9.95 -0.07 2.72
N VAL A 91 8.88 -0.83 2.52
CA VAL A 91 7.52 -0.33 2.26
C VAL A 91 6.72 -0.34 3.56
N ARG A 92 6.20 0.82 3.96
CA ARG A 92 5.29 0.97 5.10
C ARG A 92 3.93 1.47 4.66
N LEU A 93 2.92 1.30 5.52
CA LEU A 93 1.53 1.49 5.16
C LEU A 93 0.82 2.45 6.13
N ASN A 94 -0.07 3.26 5.58
CA ASN A 94 -0.95 4.15 6.34
C ASN A 94 -0.17 5.07 7.30
N GLU A 95 -0.72 5.30 8.50
CA GLU A 95 -0.20 6.21 9.53
C GLU A 95 0.65 5.50 10.60
N ALA A 96 1.13 4.28 10.31
CA ALA A 96 1.88 3.48 11.27
C ALA A 96 3.21 4.19 11.63
N PRO A 97 3.43 4.51 12.92
CA PRO A 97 4.60 5.24 13.36
C PRO A 97 5.84 4.35 13.37
N VAL A 98 6.99 4.98 13.13
CA VAL A 98 8.31 4.35 13.23
C VAL A 98 9.03 4.80 14.51
N SER A 99 8.94 6.10 14.82
CA SER A 99 9.50 6.68 16.03
C SER A 99 8.91 6.02 17.29
N GLY A 100 9.77 5.64 18.23
CA GLY A 100 9.39 4.89 19.44
C GLY A 100 9.30 3.37 19.27
N TYR A 101 9.27 2.85 18.03
CA TYR A 101 9.11 1.41 17.74
C TYR A 101 10.30 0.80 17.01
N GLY A 102 11.38 1.57 16.79
CA GLY A 102 12.50 1.20 15.91
C GLY A 102 13.18 -0.13 16.22
N LYS A 103 13.19 -0.56 17.50
CA LYS A 103 13.70 -1.89 17.88
C LYS A 103 12.95 -3.03 17.18
N ASP A 104 11.64 -2.92 17.06
CA ASP A 104 10.77 -3.96 16.54
C ASP A 104 10.49 -3.78 15.05
N VAL A 105 10.31 -2.54 14.60
CA VAL A 105 9.83 -2.26 13.23
C VAL A 105 10.89 -1.62 12.33
N GLY A 106 12.08 -1.32 12.83
CA GLY A 106 13.15 -0.66 12.08
C GLY A 106 12.95 0.85 12.00
N THR A 107 13.87 1.54 11.35
CA THR A 107 13.87 3.01 11.19
C THR A 107 13.82 3.45 9.73
N LYS A 108 14.27 2.59 8.81
CA LYS A 108 14.27 2.86 7.38
C LYS A 108 12.85 2.86 6.84
N THR A 109 12.55 3.83 5.96
CA THR A 109 11.36 3.79 5.12
C THR A 109 11.68 4.37 3.75
N THR A 110 11.64 3.53 2.72
CA THR A 110 11.84 3.98 1.34
C THR A 110 10.54 4.49 0.74
N VAL A 111 9.45 3.77 1.01
CA VAL A 111 8.13 3.98 0.41
C VAL A 111 7.06 3.94 1.48
N ARG A 112 6.18 4.94 1.51
CA ARG A 112 4.96 4.89 2.32
C ARG A 112 3.73 4.91 1.43
N ILE A 113 3.02 3.79 1.39
CA ILE A 113 1.77 3.68 0.65
C ILE A 113 0.61 4.05 1.57
N THR A 114 -0.18 5.04 1.17
CA THR A 114 -1.32 5.51 1.95
C THR A 114 -2.40 6.11 1.05
N TYR A 115 -3.48 6.56 1.66
CA TYR A 115 -4.64 7.24 1.05
C TYR A 115 -5.09 8.36 2.01
N PRO A 116 -6.00 9.28 1.62
CA PRO A 116 -6.29 10.48 2.41
C PRO A 116 -6.62 10.20 3.88
N GLU A 117 -7.50 9.22 4.13
CA GLU A 117 -7.85 8.82 5.50
C GLU A 117 -6.73 7.97 6.15
N GLY A 118 -5.90 7.25 5.39
CA GLY A 118 -4.77 6.51 5.94
C GLY A 118 -3.53 7.35 6.24
N ALA A 119 -3.50 8.63 5.84
CA ALA A 119 -2.29 9.45 5.87
C ALA A 119 -1.99 9.99 7.27
N ILE A 120 -0.70 10.12 7.57
CA ILE A 120 -0.20 10.72 8.81
C ILE A 120 -0.73 12.15 8.92
N GLN A 121 -1.44 12.44 10.01
CA GLN A 121 -2.11 13.74 10.22
C GLN A 121 -1.12 14.87 10.56
N LYS A 122 -0.08 14.55 11.33
CA LYS A 122 0.88 15.50 11.89
C LYS A 122 2.16 15.54 11.06
N PRO A 123 2.53 16.68 10.46
CA PRO A 123 3.72 16.79 9.61
C PRO A 123 5.02 16.30 10.27
N GLU A 124 5.18 16.52 11.58
CA GLU A 124 6.35 16.12 12.35
C GLU A 124 6.52 14.59 12.48
N ASN A 125 5.47 13.82 12.19
CA ASN A 125 5.50 12.36 12.25
C ASN A 125 5.90 11.70 10.92
N TYR A 126 6.02 12.49 9.84
CA TYR A 126 6.56 11.97 8.58
C TYR A 126 8.06 11.72 8.71
N GLU A 127 8.53 10.68 8.04
CA GLU A 127 9.95 10.38 7.90
C GLU A 127 10.66 11.52 7.15
N LYS A 128 11.99 11.54 7.18
CA LYS A 128 12.74 12.53 6.39
C LYS A 128 12.83 12.10 4.94
N ASP A 129 13.28 10.87 4.70
CA ASP A 129 13.73 10.43 3.37
C ASP A 129 12.85 9.29 2.82
N SER A 130 11.56 9.56 2.59
CA SER A 130 10.62 8.55 2.07
C SER A 130 9.71 9.08 0.97
N LEU A 131 9.48 8.27 -0.07
CA LEU A 131 8.47 8.57 -1.07
C LEU A 131 7.06 8.47 -0.47
N PHE A 132 6.24 9.49 -0.70
CA PHE A 132 4.81 9.46 -0.40
C PHE A 132 4.07 8.85 -1.59
N VAL A 133 3.50 7.65 -1.40
CA VAL A 133 2.82 6.91 -2.46
C VAL A 133 1.34 6.88 -2.18
N PHE A 134 0.59 7.53 -3.05
CA PHE A 134 -0.86 7.64 -2.96
C PHE A 134 -1.56 6.45 -3.64
N SER A 135 -2.49 5.82 -2.93
CA SER A 135 -3.45 4.86 -3.45
C SER A 135 -4.84 5.49 -3.46
N ALA A 136 -5.54 5.42 -4.60
CA ALA A 136 -6.88 5.98 -4.75
C ALA A 136 -7.96 4.93 -4.48
N PHE A 137 -8.98 5.30 -3.70
CA PHE A 137 -10.17 4.47 -3.47
C PHE A 137 -11.46 5.10 -3.97
N LYS A 138 -11.49 6.42 -4.15
CA LYS A 138 -12.62 7.18 -4.69
C LYS A 138 -12.14 8.42 -5.45
N PRO A 139 -12.93 8.99 -6.39
CA PRO A 139 -12.57 10.21 -7.12
C PRO A 139 -12.16 11.39 -6.23
N LEU A 140 -12.77 11.52 -5.04
CA LEU A 140 -12.45 12.56 -4.08
C LEU A 140 -10.97 12.50 -3.62
N ASP A 141 -10.37 11.31 -3.61
CA ASP A 141 -8.98 11.13 -3.18
C ASP A 141 -8.00 11.83 -4.13
N PHE A 142 -8.28 11.84 -5.44
CA PHE A 142 -7.44 12.56 -6.41
C PHE A 142 -7.53 14.08 -6.23
N LYS A 143 -8.70 14.61 -5.84
CA LYS A 143 -8.85 16.03 -5.50
C LYS A 143 -7.99 16.41 -4.30
N TRP A 144 -8.02 15.57 -3.26
CA TRP A 144 -7.15 15.73 -2.09
C TRP A 144 -5.68 15.66 -2.46
N LEU A 145 -5.26 14.66 -3.26
CA LEU A 145 -3.86 14.54 -3.69
C LEU A 145 -3.41 15.77 -4.48
N ARG A 146 -4.24 16.30 -5.38
CA ARG A 146 -3.93 17.53 -6.11
C ARG A 146 -3.67 18.69 -5.14
N GLN A 147 -4.51 18.87 -4.12
CA GLN A 147 -4.29 19.93 -3.13
C GLN A 147 -2.96 19.75 -2.38
N MET A 148 -2.58 18.51 -2.03
CA MET A 148 -1.30 18.23 -1.39
C MET A 148 -0.10 18.51 -2.31
N VAL A 149 -0.19 18.12 -3.57
CA VAL A 149 0.87 18.31 -4.59
C VAL A 149 1.07 19.79 -4.91
N PHE A 150 -0.02 20.55 -5.06
CA PHE A 150 0.04 21.98 -5.39
C PHE A 150 0.12 22.89 -4.16
N LYS A 151 0.27 22.32 -2.95
CA LYS A 151 0.34 23.05 -1.68
C LYS A 151 -0.84 24.01 -1.48
N GLU A 152 -2.02 23.60 -1.94
CA GLU A 152 -3.25 24.35 -1.80
C GLU A 152 -3.87 24.12 -0.42
N LYS A 153 -4.62 25.10 0.09
CA LYS A 153 -5.44 24.91 1.29
C LYS A 153 -6.45 23.80 1.04
N LEU A 154 -6.50 22.82 1.94
CA LEU A 154 -7.51 21.75 1.92
C LEU A 154 -8.91 22.36 1.90
N ARG A 155 -9.73 21.94 0.94
CA ARG A 155 -11.14 22.34 0.80
C ARG A 155 -11.99 21.10 0.53
N GLY A 156 -13.15 21.04 1.18
CA GLY A 156 -14.14 19.99 0.96
C GLY A 156 -13.70 18.67 1.57
N THR A 157 -13.94 18.50 2.87
CA THR A 157 -13.68 17.24 3.58
C THR A 157 -14.91 16.33 3.63
N GLU A 158 -16.04 16.78 3.08
CA GLU A 158 -17.26 16.00 2.97
C GLU A 158 -17.03 14.78 2.06
N GLY A 159 -17.40 13.60 2.55
CA GLY A 159 -17.24 12.32 1.81
C GLY A 159 -16.01 11.50 2.21
N PHE A 160 -15.13 12.01 3.06
CA PHE A 160 -14.17 11.19 3.80
C PHE A 160 -14.83 10.61 5.05
N TRP A 161 -14.58 9.33 5.33
CA TRP A 161 -15.21 8.64 6.47
C TRP A 161 -14.51 8.92 7.81
N LYS A 162 -13.31 9.51 7.77
CA LYS A 162 -12.62 10.11 8.93
C LYS A 162 -11.76 11.30 8.49
N SER A 163 -11.09 11.95 9.46
CA SER A 163 -10.16 13.05 9.21
C SER A 163 -9.05 12.67 8.22
N VAL A 164 -8.68 13.62 7.37
CA VAL A 164 -7.58 13.49 6.40
C VAL A 164 -6.46 14.47 6.70
N ALA A 165 -5.23 14.12 6.33
CA ALA A 165 -4.10 15.01 6.53
C ALA A 165 -4.29 16.31 5.75
N HIS A 166 -4.02 17.44 6.41
CA HIS A 166 -4.20 18.78 5.82
C HIS A 166 -2.97 19.25 5.05
N TYR A 167 -1.83 18.61 5.30
CA TYR A 167 -0.56 18.91 4.67
C TYR A 167 0.30 17.64 4.63
N VAL A 168 0.96 17.41 3.50
CA VAL A 168 2.00 16.37 3.33
C VAL A 168 3.35 17.08 3.17
N PRO A 169 4.32 16.90 4.10
CA PRO A 169 5.62 17.55 4.09
C PRO A 169 6.59 16.88 3.08
N ARG A 170 6.18 16.87 1.81
CA ARG A 170 6.94 16.32 0.69
C ARG A 170 6.92 17.25 -0.49
N GLU A 171 8.05 17.38 -1.17
CA GLU A 171 8.09 18.05 -2.46
C GLU A 171 7.30 17.23 -3.50
N PRO A 172 6.71 17.86 -4.52
CA PRO A 172 5.99 17.15 -5.57
C PRO A 172 6.80 16.01 -6.19
N THR A 173 8.12 16.17 -6.29
CA THR A 173 9.06 15.16 -6.82
C THR A 173 9.21 13.92 -5.96
N GLU A 174 8.72 13.94 -4.72
CA GLU A 174 8.74 12.82 -3.77
C GLU A 174 7.37 12.13 -3.66
N ILE A 175 6.38 12.60 -4.43
CA ILE A 175 5.03 12.04 -4.46
C ILE A 175 4.86 11.12 -5.67
N ARG A 176 4.27 9.94 -5.46
CA ARG A 176 3.91 8.98 -6.51
C ARG A 176 2.43 8.61 -6.43
N ILE A 177 1.87 8.17 -7.54
CA ILE A 177 0.55 7.55 -7.60
C ILE A 177 0.76 6.06 -7.83
N LEU A 178 0.32 5.22 -6.89
CA LEU A 178 0.35 3.77 -7.03
C LEU A 178 -0.47 3.35 -8.25
N ASN A 179 0.08 2.43 -9.04
CA ASN A 179 -0.63 1.89 -10.19
C ASN A 179 -1.85 1.05 -9.75
N PRO A 180 -3.10 1.45 -10.08
CA PRO A 180 -4.30 0.75 -9.60
C PRO A 180 -4.46 -0.65 -10.22
N TYR A 181 -3.64 -1.00 -11.21
CA TYR A 181 -3.50 -2.38 -11.68
C TYR A 181 -3.28 -3.37 -10.52
N PHE A 182 -2.45 -3.03 -9.53
CA PHE A 182 -2.18 -3.94 -8.41
C PHE A 182 -3.39 -4.18 -7.52
N ILE A 183 -4.32 -3.21 -7.43
CA ILE A 183 -5.59 -3.42 -6.73
C ILE A 183 -6.46 -4.40 -7.52
N GLN A 184 -6.58 -4.24 -8.84
CA GLN A 184 -7.34 -5.16 -9.67
C GLN A 184 -6.79 -6.58 -9.62
N GLU A 185 -5.49 -6.73 -9.76
CA GLU A 185 -4.85 -8.04 -9.84
C GLU A 185 -4.93 -8.76 -8.49
N ALA A 186 -4.62 -8.07 -7.39
CA ALA A 186 -4.81 -8.59 -6.05
C ALA A 186 -6.26 -9.06 -5.85
N ALA A 187 -7.23 -8.18 -6.12
CA ALA A 187 -8.64 -8.46 -5.90
C ALA A 187 -9.14 -9.64 -6.74
N PHE A 188 -8.99 -9.57 -8.06
CA PHE A 188 -9.72 -10.44 -8.97
C PHE A 188 -8.91 -11.66 -9.43
N GLN A 189 -7.60 -11.53 -9.55
CA GLN A 189 -6.75 -12.60 -10.08
C GLN A 189 -6.12 -13.45 -8.97
N PHE A 190 -5.65 -12.82 -7.89
CA PHE A 190 -4.95 -13.56 -6.83
C PHE A 190 -5.88 -14.04 -5.72
N ILE A 191 -6.70 -13.13 -5.17
CA ILE A 191 -7.60 -13.44 -4.06
C ILE A 191 -8.92 -14.05 -4.56
N GLY A 192 -9.39 -13.64 -5.74
CA GLY A 192 -10.68 -14.09 -6.29
C GLY A 192 -11.87 -13.46 -5.55
N LEU A 193 -11.80 -12.15 -5.33
CA LEU A 193 -12.87 -11.34 -4.75
C LEU A 193 -14.01 -11.08 -5.76
N PRO A 194 -15.23 -10.77 -5.30
CA PRO A 194 -16.36 -10.46 -6.19
C PRO A 194 -16.07 -9.25 -7.09
N PHE A 195 -16.29 -9.40 -8.40
CA PHE A 195 -16.00 -8.33 -9.36
C PHE A 195 -16.89 -7.09 -9.19
N ASN A 196 -18.16 -7.28 -8.81
CA ASN A 196 -19.12 -6.20 -8.54
C ASN A 196 -19.15 -5.11 -9.63
N ASN A 197 -19.11 -5.51 -10.91
CA ASN A 197 -19.06 -4.60 -12.07
C ASN A 197 -17.91 -3.56 -12.02
N GLY A 198 -16.82 -3.87 -11.32
CA GLY A 198 -15.69 -2.95 -11.15
C GLY A 198 -16.00 -1.78 -10.20
N LEU A 199 -16.96 -1.95 -9.28
CA LEU A 199 -17.31 -0.97 -8.25
C LEU A 199 -16.91 -1.48 -6.87
N MET A 200 -16.50 -0.56 -5.99
CA MET A 200 -16.30 -0.87 -4.58
C MET A 200 -17.60 -1.39 -3.95
N GLY A 201 -17.50 -2.45 -3.16
CA GLY A 201 -18.61 -3.14 -2.53
C GLY A 201 -18.14 -3.98 -1.35
N LYS A 202 -19.05 -4.79 -0.81
CA LYS A 202 -18.79 -5.59 0.38
C LYS A 202 -17.75 -6.68 0.08
N GLY A 203 -16.65 -6.68 0.82
CA GLY A 203 -15.62 -7.71 0.79
C GLY A 203 -14.90 -7.84 -0.56
N ASN A 204 -14.87 -6.79 -1.39
CA ASN A 204 -14.22 -6.84 -2.70
C ASN A 204 -12.99 -5.94 -2.86
N ILE A 205 -12.59 -5.24 -1.80
CA ILE A 205 -11.38 -4.42 -1.79
C ILE A 205 -10.31 -5.19 -1.01
N PRO A 206 -9.12 -5.44 -1.57
CA PRO A 206 -7.99 -5.98 -0.81
C PRO A 206 -7.49 -4.96 0.23
N THR A 207 -6.92 -5.42 1.33
CA THR A 207 -6.18 -4.53 2.23
C THR A 207 -4.99 -3.88 1.49
N LEU A 208 -4.61 -2.67 1.92
CA LEU A 208 -3.47 -1.97 1.31
C LEU A 208 -2.16 -2.76 1.44
N GLY A 209 -2.03 -3.61 2.47
CA GLY A 209 -0.89 -4.52 2.62
C GLY A 209 -0.84 -5.58 1.52
N THR A 210 -1.97 -6.20 1.18
CA THR A 210 -2.05 -7.14 0.06
C THR A 210 -1.79 -6.46 -1.28
N VAL A 211 -2.25 -5.22 -1.46
CA VAL A 211 -1.93 -4.41 -2.66
C VAL A 211 -0.43 -4.13 -2.74
N ALA A 212 0.21 -3.76 -1.63
CA ALA A 212 1.65 -3.51 -1.57
C ALA A 212 2.49 -4.76 -1.86
N ILE A 213 2.07 -5.93 -1.35
CA ILE A 213 2.69 -7.21 -1.68
C ILE A 213 2.56 -7.49 -3.18
N THR A 214 1.39 -7.27 -3.75
CA THR A 214 1.16 -7.45 -5.19
C THR A 214 2.06 -6.55 -6.04
N MET A 215 2.18 -5.27 -5.66
CA MET A 215 3.13 -4.33 -6.28
C MET A 215 4.58 -4.83 -6.20
N ALA A 216 5.03 -5.27 -5.03
CA ALA A 216 6.38 -5.76 -4.83
C ALA A 216 6.67 -7.05 -5.62
N LEU A 217 5.70 -7.96 -5.71
CA LEU A 217 5.82 -9.18 -6.50
C LEU A 217 6.07 -8.90 -7.99
N HIS A 218 5.65 -7.75 -8.52
CA HIS A 218 5.95 -7.32 -9.89
C HIS A 218 7.32 -6.67 -10.05
N ASN A 219 7.80 -5.96 -9.03
CA ASN A 219 8.88 -4.98 -9.19
C ASN A 219 10.13 -5.27 -8.34
N CYS A 220 10.11 -6.33 -7.53
CA CYS A 220 11.22 -6.79 -6.71
C CYS A 220 11.59 -8.24 -7.06
N ASP A 221 12.83 -8.61 -6.78
CA ASP A 221 13.39 -9.94 -7.02
C ASP A 221 13.17 -10.84 -5.81
N GLU A 222 13.32 -10.28 -4.61
CA GLU A 222 12.97 -10.91 -3.35
C GLU A 222 11.92 -10.06 -2.61
N VAL A 223 10.93 -10.75 -2.04
CA VAL A 223 9.85 -10.11 -1.28
C VAL A 223 9.75 -10.75 0.09
N ALA A 224 9.94 -9.94 1.12
CA ALA A 224 9.67 -10.30 2.50
C ALA A 224 8.49 -9.51 3.05
N VAL A 225 7.89 -10.04 4.10
CA VAL A 225 6.80 -9.39 4.83
C VAL A 225 7.04 -9.50 6.33
N ALA A 226 6.59 -8.50 7.09
CA ALA A 226 6.60 -8.51 8.55
C ALA A 226 5.35 -7.79 9.06
N GLY A 227 4.75 -8.27 10.15
CA GLY A 227 3.56 -7.64 10.74
C GLY A 227 2.28 -7.92 9.98
N PHE A 228 2.24 -9.05 9.26
CA PHE A 228 1.06 -9.56 8.56
C PHE A 228 0.43 -10.72 9.32
N GLY A 229 -0.84 -10.97 9.01
CA GLY A 229 -1.64 -12.02 9.62
C GLY A 229 -2.63 -11.48 10.64
N TYR A 230 -3.74 -12.19 10.76
CA TYR A 230 -4.78 -11.95 11.76
C TYR A 230 -5.03 -13.27 12.49
N ASP A 231 -4.68 -13.29 13.79
CA ASP A 231 -5.03 -14.42 14.66
C ASP A 231 -6.40 -14.17 15.30
N MET A 232 -7.42 -14.70 14.62
CA MET A 232 -8.82 -14.56 15.06
C MET A 232 -9.13 -15.37 16.32
N ASN A 233 -8.22 -16.23 16.78
CA ASN A 233 -8.34 -16.95 18.05
C ASN A 233 -7.94 -16.09 19.26
N THR A 234 -7.27 -14.96 19.03
CA THR A 234 -6.86 -14.01 20.08
C THR A 234 -7.56 -12.65 19.90
N PRO A 235 -8.90 -12.56 20.07
CA PRO A 235 -9.67 -11.35 19.75
C PRO A 235 -9.29 -10.12 20.60
N HIS A 236 -8.68 -10.35 21.77
CA HIS A 236 -8.23 -9.29 22.69
C HIS A 236 -6.79 -8.83 22.45
N ALA A 237 -6.04 -9.52 21.59
CA ALA A 237 -4.69 -9.11 21.23
C ALA A 237 -4.73 -7.76 20.48
N PRO A 238 -3.65 -6.96 20.55
CA PRO A 238 -3.55 -5.74 19.76
C PRO A 238 -3.66 -6.03 18.26
N LEU A 239 -4.54 -5.31 17.57
CA LEU A 239 -4.64 -5.34 16.12
C LEU A 239 -3.40 -4.72 15.49
N HIS A 240 -2.95 -3.59 16.03
CA HIS A 240 -1.78 -2.87 15.57
C HIS A 240 -0.71 -2.75 16.67
N TYR A 241 0.55 -2.56 16.27
CA TYR A 241 1.67 -2.49 17.21
C TYR A 241 1.75 -1.17 18.00
N TYR A 242 1.02 -0.14 17.57
CA TYR A 242 1.17 1.24 18.06
C TYR A 242 -0.07 1.79 18.77
N GLU A 243 -1.17 1.02 18.84
CA GLU A 243 -2.41 1.47 19.47
C GLU A 243 -3.09 0.33 20.23
N THR A 244 -4.16 0.65 20.94
CA THR A 244 -4.89 -0.27 21.81
C THR A 244 -6.11 -0.91 21.13
N VAL A 245 -6.29 -0.72 19.82
CA VAL A 245 -7.37 -1.35 19.05
C VAL A 245 -7.17 -2.86 19.09
N LYS A 246 -8.25 -3.58 19.38
CA LYS A 246 -8.23 -5.05 19.54
C LYS A 246 -8.47 -5.76 18.21
N MET A 247 -7.91 -6.96 18.09
CA MET A 247 -8.05 -7.83 16.91
C MET A 247 -9.53 -8.04 16.50
N SER A 248 -10.48 -8.03 17.45
CA SER A 248 -11.91 -8.15 17.16
C SER A 248 -12.45 -7.07 16.21
N ALA A 249 -11.86 -5.86 16.19
CA ALA A 249 -12.31 -4.76 15.34
C ALA A 249 -12.21 -5.10 13.84
N ILE A 250 -11.31 -6.02 13.44
CA ILE A 250 -11.21 -6.43 12.03
C ILE A 250 -12.47 -7.15 11.54
N LYS A 251 -13.26 -7.76 12.45
CA LYS A 251 -14.53 -8.43 12.09
C LYS A 251 -15.61 -7.46 11.63
N GLU A 252 -15.47 -6.19 11.99
CA GLU A 252 -16.39 -5.12 11.60
C GLU A 252 -16.05 -4.55 10.22
N SER A 253 -14.91 -4.94 9.63
CA SER A 253 -14.54 -4.54 8.27
C SER A 253 -15.50 -5.13 7.26
N TRP A 254 -16.28 -4.26 6.61
CA TRP A 254 -17.19 -4.66 5.54
C TRP A 254 -16.51 -4.63 4.15
N THR A 255 -15.41 -3.90 4.00
CA THR A 255 -14.72 -3.67 2.72
C THR A 255 -13.83 -4.84 2.31
N HIS A 256 -13.20 -5.52 3.28
CA HIS A 256 -12.17 -6.52 3.04
C HIS A 256 -12.68 -7.94 3.32
N ASN A 257 -12.13 -8.94 2.61
CA ASN A 257 -12.36 -10.35 2.91
C ASN A 257 -11.09 -10.95 3.50
N ILE A 258 -10.91 -10.75 4.81
CA ILE A 258 -9.70 -11.13 5.55
C ILE A 258 -9.40 -12.63 5.45
N SER A 259 -10.43 -13.48 5.40
CA SER A 259 -10.25 -14.93 5.24
C SER A 259 -9.60 -15.26 3.91
N LYS A 260 -10.12 -14.70 2.80
CA LYS A 260 -9.55 -14.94 1.47
C LYS A 260 -8.15 -14.33 1.32
N GLU A 261 -7.90 -13.17 1.93
CA GLU A 261 -6.56 -12.56 1.95
C GLU A 261 -5.57 -13.43 2.72
N LYS A 262 -5.98 -13.99 3.86
CA LYS A 262 -5.15 -14.94 4.64
C LYS A 262 -4.79 -16.18 3.81
N ASP A 263 -5.76 -16.75 3.09
CA ASP A 263 -5.52 -17.91 2.22
C ASP A 263 -4.56 -17.58 1.08
N PHE A 264 -4.67 -16.38 0.50
CA PHE A 264 -3.72 -15.88 -0.49
C PHE A 264 -2.30 -15.79 0.07
N LEU A 265 -2.11 -15.12 1.20
CA LEU A 265 -0.80 -14.96 1.82
C LEU A 265 -0.16 -16.30 2.18
N ARG A 266 -0.94 -17.24 2.72
CA ARG A 266 -0.48 -18.60 3.03
C ARG A 266 0.01 -19.36 1.82
N LYS A 267 -0.64 -19.22 0.67
CA LYS A 267 -0.18 -19.82 -0.59
C LYS A 267 1.18 -19.27 -1.00
N LEU A 268 1.39 -17.96 -0.87
CA LEU A 268 2.67 -17.32 -1.20
C LEU A 268 3.80 -17.81 -0.29
N VAL A 269 3.57 -17.87 1.02
CA VAL A 269 4.56 -18.35 2.00
C VAL A 269 4.88 -19.83 1.77
N LYS A 270 3.85 -20.70 1.65
CA LYS A 270 4.04 -22.15 1.45
C LYS A 270 4.84 -22.48 0.18
N ALA A 271 4.69 -21.65 -0.86
CA ALA A 271 5.39 -21.82 -2.13
C ALA A 271 6.73 -21.07 -2.19
N ASN A 272 7.22 -20.52 -1.07
CA ASN A 272 8.46 -19.74 -0.97
C ASN A 272 8.52 -18.56 -1.94
N VAL A 273 7.36 -17.95 -2.24
CA VAL A 273 7.29 -16.75 -3.08
C VAL A 273 7.54 -15.48 -2.27
N ILE A 274 7.14 -15.49 -0.99
CA ILE A 274 7.47 -14.44 -0.03
C ILE A 274 8.03 -15.06 1.24
N THR A 275 8.88 -14.34 1.95
CA THR A 275 9.36 -14.73 3.29
C THR A 275 8.62 -13.95 4.38
N ASP A 276 7.98 -14.64 5.33
CA ASP A 276 7.35 -14.01 6.51
C ASP A 276 8.34 -13.97 7.68
N LEU A 277 8.77 -12.77 8.08
CA LEU A 277 9.71 -12.59 9.19
C LEU A 277 9.04 -12.70 10.57
N THR A 278 7.73 -12.54 10.64
CA THR A 278 6.95 -12.57 11.88
C THR A 278 6.35 -13.92 12.21
N ASN A 279 6.27 -14.82 11.21
CA ASN A 279 5.56 -16.09 11.26
C ASN A 279 4.09 -15.92 11.69
N GLY A 280 3.42 -14.88 11.15
CA GLY A 280 2.03 -14.55 11.45
C GLY A 280 1.02 -15.07 10.43
N ILE A 281 1.47 -15.51 9.26
CA ILE A 281 0.63 -15.93 8.12
C ILE A 281 0.25 -17.41 8.18
#